data_AF-A0A7Y5Q045-F1
#
_entry.id   AF-A0A7Y5Q045-F1
#
_cell.length_a   1.000
_cell.length_b   1.000
_cell.length_c   1.000
_cell.angle_alpha   90.00
_cell.angle_beta   90.00
_cell.angle_gamma   90.00
#
_symmetry.space_group_name_H-M   'P 1'
#
loop_
_entity.id
_entity.type
_entity.pdbx_description
1 polymer ?
#
loop_
_entity_poly.entity_id
_entity_poly.type
_entity_poly.pdbx_seq_one_letter_code
_entity_poly.pdbx_strand_id
1 'polypeptide(L)' 'MPPLRFRTFGDWTRERFGAPLHRVALDAGSQCPNRDGSKGFGGCVYCDVEGSGTGALRA' A
#
# COMPACT_ATOMS: atom_id res chain seq x y z
N MET A 1 -20.53 -5.70 22.50
CA MET A 1 -19.13 -6.15 22.31
C MET A 1 -18.27 -5.37 23.30
N PRO A 2 -17.44 -6.02 24.14
CA PRO A 2 -16.55 -5.30 25.04
C PRO A 2 -15.55 -4.43 24.26
N PRO A 3 -15.05 -3.34 24.85
CA PRO A 3 -14.10 -2.45 24.18
C PRO A 3 -12.79 -3.17 23.85
N LEU A 4 -12.23 -2.88 22.68
CA LEU A 4 -10.93 -3.41 22.28
C LEU A 4 -9.84 -2.88 23.22
N ARG A 5 -8.85 -3.73 23.54
CA ARG A 5 -7.69 -3.34 24.37
C ARG A 5 -6.70 -2.42 23.64
N PHE A 6 -6.91 -2.19 22.36
CA PHE A 6 -6.10 -1.33 21.51
C PHE A 6 -7.00 -0.41 20.69
N ARG A 7 -6.47 0.76 20.36
CA ARG A 7 -7.14 1.71 19.48
C ARG A 7 -6.96 1.25 18.04
N THR A 8 -8.06 1.02 17.32
CA THR A 8 -7.95 0.67 15.90
C THR A 8 -7.57 1.90 15.08
N PHE A 9 -6.91 1.69 13.94
CA PHE A 9 -6.66 2.78 13.00
C PHE A 9 -7.96 3.40 12.50
N GLY A 10 -9.03 2.62 12.35
CA GLY A 10 -10.36 3.10 11.97
C GLY A 10 -10.97 4.05 13.00
N ASP A 11 -10.84 3.75 14.29
CA ASP A 11 -11.35 4.63 15.36
C ASP A 11 -10.53 5.91 15.44
N TRP A 12 -9.20 5.78 15.41
CA TRP A 12 -8.29 6.94 15.41
C TRP A 12 -8.55 7.88 14.22
N THR A 13 -8.74 7.33 13.02
CA THR A 13 -9.01 8.15 11.82
C THR A 13 -10.37 8.82 11.89
N ARG A 14 -11.43 8.15 12.37
CA ARG A 14 -12.74 8.78 12.56
C ARG A 14 -12.70 9.92 13.57
N GLU A 15 -12.01 9.73 14.69
CA GLU A 15 -11.82 10.78 15.69
C GLU A 15 -11.05 11.99 15.11
N ARG A 16 -10.01 11.74 14.32
CA ARG A 16 -9.16 12.80 13.75
C ARG A 16 -9.82 13.57 12.61
N PHE A 17 -10.58 12.90 11.75
CA PHE A 17 -11.06 13.46 10.49
C PHE A 17 -12.58 13.62 10.41
N GLY A 18 -13.34 13.14 11.42
CA GLY A 18 -14.79 13.27 11.50
C GLY A 18 -15.59 12.40 10.52
N ALA A 19 -14.91 11.57 9.71
CA ALA A 19 -15.54 10.73 8.71
C ALA A 19 -14.75 9.41 8.51
N PRO A 20 -15.39 8.35 7.97
CA PRO A 20 -14.68 7.15 7.53
C PRO A 20 -13.65 7.50 6.45
N LEU A 21 -12.43 7.00 6.60
CA LEU A 21 -11.41 7.12 5.56
C LEU A 21 -11.32 5.83 4.74
N HIS A 22 -11.06 6.00 3.45
CA HIS A 22 -10.78 4.93 2.52
C HIS A 22 -9.35 5.05 2.00
N ARG A 23 -8.67 3.91 1.86
CA ARG A 23 -7.34 3.87 1.23
C ARG A 23 -7.52 3.89 -0.28
N VAL A 24 -6.93 4.88 -0.93
CA VAL A 24 -6.78 4.91 -2.38
C VAL A 24 -5.37 4.42 -2.69
N ALA A 25 -5.28 3.35 -3.47
CA ALA A 25 -3.99 2.89 -3.93
C ALA A 25 -3.52 3.79 -5.06
N LEU A 26 -2.32 4.36 -4.92
CA LEU A 26 -1.71 5.27 -5.89
C LEU A 26 -0.50 4.59 -6.49
N ASP A 27 -0.43 4.60 -7.81
CA ASP A 27 0.75 4.21 -8.56
C ASP A 27 1.51 5.49 -8.94
N ALA A 28 2.75 5.60 -8.50
CA ALA A 28 3.58 6.78 -8.76
C ALA A 28 4.31 6.71 -10.12
N GLY A 29 4.10 5.65 -10.91
CA GLY A 29 4.84 5.41 -12.15
C GLY A 29 6.34 5.21 -11.93
N SER A 30 6.74 4.85 -10.72
CA SER A 30 8.14 4.66 -10.34
C SER A 30 8.61 3.24 -10.69
N GLN A 31 9.88 3.14 -11.07
CA GLN A 31 10.52 1.84 -11.31
C GLN A 31 11.12 1.29 -10.01
N CYS A 32 11.11 -0.04 -9.85
CA CYS A 32 11.66 -0.71 -8.68
C CYS A 32 13.16 -1.00 -8.88
N PRO A 33 14.05 -0.58 -7.95
CA PRO A 33 15.49 -0.77 -8.09
C PRO A 33 15.96 -2.24 -8.08
N ASN A 34 15.13 -3.13 -7.54
CA ASN A 34 15.37 -4.58 -7.53
C ASN A 34 14.87 -5.25 -8.82
N ARG A 35 14.20 -4.51 -9.71
CA ARG A 35 13.70 -4.97 -11.01
C ARG A 35 14.40 -4.28 -12.17
N ASP A 36 14.75 -3.00 -12.03
CA ASP A 36 15.48 -2.24 -13.06
C ASP A 36 16.97 -2.57 -13.14
N GLY A 37 17.50 -3.36 -12.20
CA GLY A 37 18.90 -3.80 -12.19
C GLY A 37 19.84 -2.92 -11.37
N SER A 38 19.39 -1.77 -10.84
CA SER A 38 20.26 -0.83 -10.11
C SER A 38 20.70 -1.33 -8.74
N LYS A 39 19.88 -2.13 -8.06
CA LYS A 39 20.20 -2.75 -6.76
C LYS A 39 20.04 -4.27 -6.74
N GLY A 40 19.44 -4.85 -7.77
CA GLY A 40 19.22 -6.29 -7.90
C GLY A 40 18.38 -6.63 -9.12
N PHE A 41 18.14 -7.92 -9.32
CA PHE A 41 17.40 -8.45 -10.47
C PHE A 41 16.23 -9.33 -10.01
N GLY A 42 15.17 -9.39 -10.82
CA GLY A 42 14.03 -10.30 -10.61
C GLY A 42 12.95 -9.80 -9.64
N GLY A 43 13.19 -8.73 -8.89
CA GLY A 43 12.25 -8.20 -7.89
C GLY A 43 12.32 -8.90 -6.53
N CYS A 44 11.58 -8.38 -5.56
CA CYS A 44 11.52 -8.97 -4.22
C CYS A 44 10.70 -10.27 -4.23
N VAL A 45 11.08 -11.24 -3.40
CA VAL A 45 10.37 -12.55 -3.26
C VAL A 45 8.90 -12.43 -2.85
N TYR A 46 8.52 -11.30 -2.25
CA TYR A 46 7.15 -11.01 -1.80
C TYR A 46 6.41 -10.06 -2.74
N CYS A 47 7.08 -9.49 -3.74
CA CYS A 47 6.40 -8.65 -4.71
C CYS A 47 5.64 -9.53 -5.71
N ASP A 48 4.47 -9.06 -6.14
CA ASP A 48 3.82 -9.61 -7.31
C ASP A 48 4.75 -9.54 -8.52
N VAL A 49 4.55 -10.41 -9.52
CA VAL A 49 5.31 -10.45 -10.77
C VAL A 49 5.38 -9.09 -11.47
N GLU A 50 4.38 -8.23 -11.28
CA GLU A 50 4.31 -6.90 -11.86
C GLU A 50 4.85 -5.78 -10.95
N GLY A 51 5.20 -6.09 -9.69
CA GLY A 51 5.69 -5.11 -8.71
C GLY A 51 4.66 -4.77 -7.62
N SER A 52 4.86 -3.63 -6.94
CA SER A 52 3.96 -3.17 -5.86
C SER A 52 2.90 -2.17 -6.33
N GLY A 53 2.84 -1.89 -7.62
CA GLY A 53 1.84 -0.99 -8.22
C GLY A 53 0.44 -1.59 -8.16
N THR A 54 -0.57 -0.78 -8.49
CA THR A 54 -1.97 -1.24 -8.53
C THR A 54 -2.29 -2.06 -9.78
N GLY A 55 -1.39 -2.08 -10.77
CA GLY A 55 -1.65 -2.62 -12.10
C GLY A 55 -2.59 -1.74 -12.95
N ALA A 56 -3.16 -0.67 -12.38
CA ALA A 56 -4.16 0.17 -13.04
C ALA A 56 -3.59 1.05 -14.19
N LEU A 57 -2.26 1.13 -14.31
CA LEU A 57 -1.59 1.82 -15.41
C LEU A 57 -1.41 0.95 -16.66
N ARG A 58 -1.81 -0.34 -16.63
CA ARG A 58 -1.81 -1.20 -17.81
C ARG A 58 -3.08 -0.95 -18.63
N ALA A 59 -2.89 -0.61 -19.91
CA ALA A 59 -3.94 -0.48 -20.91
C ALA A 59 -4.49 -1.86 -21.32
#